data_AF-A0A7Z9JNC2-F1
#
_entry.id   AF-A0A7Z9JNC2-F1
#
_cell.length_a   1.000
_cell.length_b   1.000
_cell.length_c   1.000
_cell.angle_alpha   90.00
_cell.angle_beta   90.00
_cell.angle_gamma   90.00
#
_symmetry.space_group_name_H-M   'P 1'
#
loop_
_entity.id
_entity.type
_entity.pdbx_description
1 polymer ?
#
loop_
_entity_poly.entity_id
_entity_poly.type
_entity_poly.pdbx_seq_one_letter_code
_entity_poly.pdbx_strand_id
1 'polypeptide(L)' 'MGGTLLYLDRAPFTLSLTGLPIASVPCGLDAEGLPVGLQVVGPPLGEEKVLGLCARVQEVYPIGGPDLGALNQLIHGSD' A
#
# COMPACT_ATOMS: atom_id res chain seq x y z
N MET A 1 -25.27 3.67 -16.18
CA MET A 1 -24.57 4.96 -16.02
C MET A 1 -23.22 4.66 -15.40
N GLY A 2 -22.23 4.39 -16.26
CA GLY A 2 -20.86 4.05 -15.86
C GLY A 2 -20.04 5.31 -15.74
N GLY A 3 -19.27 5.42 -14.65
CA GLY A 3 -18.37 6.55 -14.46
C GLY A 3 -18.02 6.88 -13.02
N THR A 4 -17.70 5.90 -12.17
CA THR A 4 -17.18 6.21 -10.82
C THR A 4 -16.12 5.23 -10.28
N LEU A 5 -15.75 4.18 -11.01
CA LEU A 5 -14.73 3.20 -10.54
C LEU A 5 -13.36 3.31 -11.22
N LEU A 6 -13.07 4.43 -11.91
CA LEU A 6 -11.85 4.60 -12.72
C LEU A 6 -10.86 5.66 -12.20
N TYR A 7 -11.18 6.37 -11.12
CA TYR A 7 -10.30 7.45 -10.66
C TYR A 7 -9.16 6.96 -9.74
N LEU A 8 -9.37 5.89 -8.98
CA LEU A 8 -8.36 5.36 -8.05
C LEU A 8 -7.42 4.34 -8.71
N ASP A 9 -7.91 3.50 -9.62
CA ASP A 9 -7.11 2.44 -10.26
C ASP A 9 -6.03 2.98 -11.23
N ARG A 10 -6.28 4.16 -11.84
CA ARG A 10 -5.31 4.78 -12.76
C ARG A 10 -4.13 5.43 -12.07
N ALA A 11 -4.26 5.86 -10.81
CA ALA A 11 -3.18 6.53 -10.10
C ALA A 11 -1.91 5.66 -10.01
N PRO A 12 -1.96 4.41 -9.49
CA PRO A 12 -0.78 3.55 -9.43
C PRO A 12 -0.27 3.14 -10.81
N PHE A 13 -1.15 2.90 -11.78
CA PHE A 13 -0.74 2.62 -13.16
C PHE A 13 0.03 3.79 -13.78
N THR A 14 -0.47 5.02 -13.64
CA THR A 14 0.16 6.23 -14.19
C THR A 14 1.49 6.50 -13.50
N LEU A 15 1.56 6.32 -12.18
CA LEU A 15 2.78 6.49 -11.39
C LEU A 15 3.85 5.47 -11.78
N SER A 16 3.49 4.22 -12.03
CA SER A 16 4.43 3.16 -12.46
C SER A 16 5.15 3.51 -13.77
N LEU A 17 4.54 4.33 -14.64
CA LEU A 17 5.13 4.76 -15.92
C LEU A 17 6.16 5.89 -15.76
N THR A 18 6.24 6.54 -14.59
CA THR A 18 7.10 7.72 -14.39
C THR A 18 8.57 7.39 -14.15
N GLY A 19 8.89 6.13 -13.80
CA GLY A 19 10.23 5.72 -13.37
C GLY A 19 10.68 6.35 -12.03
N LEU A 20 9.77 6.99 -11.29
CA LEU A 20 10.06 7.57 -10.00
C LEU A 20 10.06 6.51 -8.88
N PRO A 21 10.80 6.74 -7.78
CA PRO A 21 10.68 5.94 -6.57
C PRO A 21 9.27 6.05 -5.98
N ILE A 22 8.57 4.92 -5.88
CA ILE A 22 7.20 4.83 -5.38
C ILE A 22 7.12 3.69 -4.38
N ALA A 23 6.56 3.94 -3.20
CA ALA A 23 6.29 2.92 -2.19
C ALA A 23 4.85 3.02 -1.67
N SER A 24 4.32 1.90 -1.19
CA SER A 24 3.05 1.84 -0.47
C SER A 24 3.33 1.40 0.97
N VAL A 25 2.77 2.10 1.93
CA VAL A 25 2.93 1.80 3.36
C VAL A 25 1.56 1.76 4.04
N PRO A 26 1.27 0.78 4.91
CA PRO A 26 0.06 0.84 5.72
C PRO A 26 0.09 2.08 6.62
N CYS A 27 -1.01 2.83 6.65
CA CYS A 27 -1.10 4.07 7.42
C CYS A 27 -2.24 4.07 8.46
N GLY A 28 -2.89 2.92 8.67
CA GLY A 28 -3.96 2.79 9.64
C GLY A 28 -5.06 1.83 9.20
N LEU A 29 -6.13 1.84 9.98
CA LEU A 29 -7.37 1.12 9.68
C LEU A 29 -8.48 2.14 9.47
N ASP A 30 -9.45 1.82 8.61
CA ASP A 30 -10.69 2.56 8.51
C ASP A 30 -11.66 2.23 9.66
N ALA A 31 -12.88 2.79 9.61
CA ALA A 31 -13.89 2.59 10.65
C ALA A 31 -14.38 1.14 10.74
N GLU A 32 -14.21 0.37 9.67
CA GLU A 32 -14.58 -1.03 9.55
C GLU A 32 -13.41 -1.97 9.91
N GLY A 33 -12.23 -1.42 10.20
CA GLY A 33 -11.04 -2.19 10.57
C GLY A 33 -10.24 -2.72 9.38
N LEU A 34 -10.47 -2.22 8.17
CA LEU A 34 -9.73 -2.62 6.98
C LEU A 34 -8.41 -1.83 6.85
N PRO A 35 -7.31 -2.47 6.40
CA PRO A 35 -6.05 -1.78 6.16
C PRO A 35 -6.15 -0.68 5.09
N VAL A 36 -5.71 0.53 5.45
CA VAL A 36 -5.57 1.66 4.52
C VAL A 36 -4.09 1.85 4.18
N GLY A 37 -3.78 1.95 2.89
CA GLY A 37 -2.44 2.22 2.37
C GLY A 37 -2.23 3.68 1.98
N LEU A 38 -1.04 4.21 2.25
CA LEU A 38 -0.57 5.50 1.77
C LEU A 38 0.49 5.29 0.68
N GLN A 39 0.28 5.89 -0.50
CA GLN A 39 1.25 5.88 -1.58
C GLN A 39 2.19 7.09 -1.45
N VAL A 40 3.49 6.82 -1.38
CA VAL A 40 4.56 7.83 -1.27
C VAL A 40 5.34 7.85 -2.57
N VAL A 41 5.53 9.04 -3.14
CA VAL A 41 6.27 9.25 -4.39
C VAL A 41 7.42 10.21 -4.13
N GLY A 42 8.64 9.80 -4.51
CA GLY A 42 9.85 10.59 -4.35
C GLY A 42 10.37 11.21 -5.65
N PRO A 43 11.33 12.14 -5.57
CA PRO A 43 12.09 12.59 -6.73
C PRO A 43 12.97 11.44 -7.29
N PRO A 44 13.50 11.56 -8.53
CA PRO A 44 14.47 10.60 -9.06
C PRO A 44 15.63 10.36 -8.09
N LEU A 45 16.02 9.08 -7.91
CA LEU A 45 17.08 8.65 -6.97
C LEU A 45 16.79 8.99 -5.49
N GLY A 46 15.51 9.16 -5.13
CA GLY A 46 15.03 9.53 -3.80
C GLY A 46 14.56 8.37 -2.92
N GLU A 47 14.97 7.13 -3.20
CA GLU A 47 14.51 5.90 -2.53
C GLU A 47 14.69 5.97 -1.01
N GLU A 48 15.84 6.50 -0.54
CA GLU A 48 16.12 6.64 0.90
C GLU A 48 15.07 7.50 1.60
N LYS A 49 14.67 8.62 0.98
CA LYS A 49 13.65 9.52 1.55
C LYS A 49 12.26 8.88 1.54
N VAL A 50 11.93 8.19 0.46
CA VAL A 50 10.65 7.47 0.33
C VAL A 50 10.54 6.39 1.40
N LEU A 51 11.55 5.51 1.51
CA LEU A 51 11.57 4.44 2.50
C LEU A 51 11.64 4.98 3.93
N GLY A 52 12.40 6.05 4.18
CA GLY A 52 12.46 6.70 5.48
C GLY A 52 11.12 7.26 5.93
N LEU A 53 10.36 7.90 5.02
CA LEU A 53 9.01 8.35 5.33
C LEU A 53 8.06 7.18 5.60
N CYS A 54 8.12 6.12 4.78
CA CYS A 54 7.32 4.92 5.01
C CYS A 54 7.61 4.30 6.39
N ALA A 55 8.88 4.17 6.78
CA ALA A 55 9.24 3.68 8.10
C ALA A 55 8.63 4.52 9.22
N ARG A 56 8.71 5.86 9.12
CA ARG A 56 8.08 6.78 10.08
C ARG A 56 6.56 6.63 10.14
N VAL A 57 5.89 6.47 8.99
CA VAL A 57 4.44 6.24 8.95
C VAL A 57 4.07 4.95 9.67
N GLN A 58 4.81 3.87 9.44
CA GLN A 58 4.55 2.57 10.07
C GLN A 58 4.83 2.60 11.59
N GLU A 59 5.81 3.38 12.05
CA GLU A 59 6.05 3.63 13.48
C GLU A 59 4.89 4.35 14.15
N VAL A 60 4.26 5.31 13.47
CA VAL A 60 3.12 6.08 14.00
C VAL A 60 1.80 5.28 13.93
N TYR A 61 1.64 4.45 12.90
CA TYR A 61 0.43 3.67 12.65
C TYR A 61 0.71 2.17 12.52
N PRO A 62 1.10 1.49 13.61
CA PRO A 62 1.37 0.05 13.57
C PRO A 62 0.06 -0.74 13.47
N ILE A 63 -0.23 -1.30 12.30
CA ILE A 63 -1.41 -2.19 12.10
C ILE A 63 -1.08 -3.69 12.14
N GLY A 64 0.20 -4.05 12.34
CA GLY A 64 0.67 -5.43 12.31
C GLY A 64 0.82 -6.00 10.90
N GLY A 65 1.11 -7.30 10.82
CA GLY A 65 1.16 -8.07 9.58
C GLY A 65 -0.03 -9.03 9.48
N PRO A 66 -0.38 -9.50 8.28
CA PRO A 66 -1.44 -10.49 8.11
C PRO A 66 -1.02 -11.84 8.70
N ASP A 67 -2.00 -12.64 9.12
CA ASP A 67 -1.76 -14.04 9.51
C ASP A 67 -1.38 -14.86 8.27
N LEU A 68 -0.09 -15.15 8.14
CA LEU A 68 0.45 -15.92 7.03
C LEU A 68 -0.03 -17.38 7.03
N GLY A 69 -0.33 -17.95 8.20
CA GLY A 69 -0.87 -19.31 8.30
C GLY A 69 -2.28 -19.39 7.73
N ALA A 70 -3.13 -18.42 8.08
CA ALA A 70 -4.46 -18.30 7.51
C ALA A 70 -4.43 -17.99 6.00
N LEU A 71 -3.54 -17.10 5.55
CA LEU A 71 -3.36 -16.81 4.12
C LEU A 71 -2.90 -18.03 3.33
N ASN A 72 -1.97 -18.81 3.88
CA ASN A 72 -1.49 -20.02 3.23
C ASN A 72 -2.62 -21.06 3.08
N GLN A 73 -3.46 -21.24 4.11
CA GLN A 73 -4.65 -22.10 4.03
C GLN A 73 -5.68 -21.59 3.01
N LEU A 74 -5.88 -20.28 2.91
CA LEU A 74 -6.78 -19.68 1.91
C LEU A 74 -6.31 -19.95 0.47
N ILE A 75 -5.00 -19.85 0.22
CA ILE A 75 -4.41 -20.01 -1.12
C ILE A 75 -4.37 -21.47 -1.56
N HIS A 76 -4.01 -22.38 -0.64
CA HIS A 76 -3.78 -23.78 -0.97
C HIS A 76 -4.96 -24.70 -0.67
N GLY A 77 -5.99 -24.20 0.02
CA GLY A 77 -7.06 -25.01 0.56
C GLY A 77 -6.62 -25.74 1.84
N SER A 78 -7.58 -26.01 2.71
CA SER A 78 -7.40 -26.94 3.82
C SER A 78 -7.52 -28.36 3.27
N ASP A 79 -6.38 -29.03 3.07
CA ASP A 79 -6.34 -30.49 2.88
C ASP A 79 -7.06 -31.22 4.01
#